data_AF-A0A959J5P6-F1
#
_entry.id   AF-A0A959J5P6-F1
#
_cell.length_a   1.000
_cell.length_b   1.000
_cell.length_c   1.000
_cell.angle_alpha   90.00
_cell.angle_beta   90.00
_cell.angle_gamma   90.00
#
_symmetry.space_group_name_H-M   'P 1'
#
loop_
_entity.id
_entity.type
_entity.pdbx_description
1 polymer ?
#
loop_
_entity_poly.entity_id
_entity_poly.type
_entity_poly.pdbx_seq_one_letter_code
_entity_poly.pdbx_strand_id
1 'polypeptide(L)'
;MKILTSLPSNKDFFDTYAPLSGKIIWAGIFAQVVSGLTELGIIYTGCKQALSPLNLGAWEHLISAAVAIIGTATIEVGLRQTFPKAIDSILHARWKGLHLPISIFVWLLSIALMATSGILSFKNSKVIVENFTPEAESQTNHLADSIYQVEQTGFGTSFKQDSLLIEKTFKSKIDVTTVSFDKKIDSQERAIVGYENKEARTNRSYATRKDNVRQNIADLEAAKADTLAILEMNKANQLMALNTNTQTALSQAKNNHLKAVTRVVNSNKQAETDRNNLVNNYGGGLGWFTVVCLFLFSVSVILNRIYRKGAGIEEKVQIEAYDFRPSALREWWSSIQERTNYLLHNKVKSFADATPPAPLPVQPGVLYDLTETMQHVTIQLQLNTNEDGNNVIVLDTKQPGIERFTQHRQIGFQMQNKSNISSDLYSPRTTNHETTKKDAKNSFETVDLRQAKQRLKRYKKRLGGQQQKAIKQQQATGKVLKRTAHAIKNNEQWVAYWEDVINTLTNG
;
A
#
# COMPACT_ATOMS: atom_id res chain seq x y z
N MET A 1 -11.35 -46.67 3.73
CA MET A 1 -12.74 -47.12 3.69
C MET A 1 -13.18 -46.94 2.27
N LYS A 2 -13.46 -48.04 1.56
CA LYS A 2 -13.87 -47.96 0.16
C LYS A 2 -15.39 -48.06 0.07
N ILE A 3 -15.99 -47.12 -0.66
CA ILE A 3 -17.43 -47.13 -0.95
C ILE A 3 -17.58 -47.82 -2.31
N LEU A 4 -18.17 -49.01 -2.33
CA LEU A 4 -18.51 -49.73 -3.55
C LEU A 4 -20.00 -49.59 -3.86
N THR A 5 -20.33 -49.53 -5.15
CA THR A 5 -21.73 -49.50 -5.62
C THR A 5 -22.22 -50.91 -5.91
N SER A 6 -23.42 -51.25 -5.45
CA SER A 6 -24.06 -52.52 -5.81
C SER A 6 -24.49 -52.56 -7.28
N LEU A 7 -24.75 -53.77 -7.78
CA LEU A 7 -25.45 -53.97 -9.06
C LEU A 7 -26.88 -53.37 -8.97
N PRO A 8 -27.45 -52.89 -10.10
CA PRO A 8 -28.80 -52.33 -10.12
C PRO A 8 -29.85 -53.43 -9.88
N SER A 9 -30.83 -53.12 -9.04
CA SER A 9 -31.96 -54.02 -8.73
C SER A 9 -33.10 -53.85 -9.75
N ASN A 10 -33.32 -52.61 -10.23
CA ASN A 10 -34.32 -52.30 -11.26
C ASN A 10 -33.64 -52.00 -12.60
N LYS A 11 -33.57 -53.01 -13.47
CA LYS A 11 -32.88 -52.92 -14.77
C LYS A 11 -33.62 -52.00 -15.76
N ASP A 12 -34.94 -52.07 -15.84
CA ASP A 12 -35.73 -51.26 -16.78
C ASP A 12 -35.56 -49.75 -16.53
N PHE A 13 -35.57 -49.36 -15.25
CA PHE A 13 -35.30 -47.97 -14.86
C PHE A 13 -33.84 -47.59 -15.11
N PHE A 14 -32.90 -48.50 -14.82
CA PHE A 14 -31.48 -48.26 -15.04
C PHE A 14 -31.16 -48.03 -16.52
N ASP A 15 -31.64 -48.89 -17.42
CA ASP A 15 -31.35 -48.84 -18.86
C ASP A 15 -31.96 -47.59 -19.53
N THR A 16 -33.15 -47.16 -19.09
CA THR A 16 -33.82 -45.96 -19.60
C THR A 16 -33.00 -44.69 -19.34
N TYR A 17 -32.38 -44.57 -18.16
CA TYR A 17 -31.70 -43.35 -17.73
C TYR A 17 -30.16 -43.44 -17.68
N ALA A 18 -29.57 -44.62 -17.94
CA ALA A 18 -28.11 -44.83 -17.94
C ALA A 18 -27.34 -43.89 -18.90
N PRO A 19 -27.80 -43.64 -20.15
CA PRO A 19 -27.11 -42.71 -21.05
C PRO A 19 -27.14 -41.26 -20.55
N LEU A 20 -28.15 -40.91 -19.77
CA LEU A 20 -28.35 -39.57 -19.21
C LEU A 20 -27.54 -39.38 -17.93
N SER A 21 -27.44 -40.40 -17.07
CA SER A 21 -26.75 -40.30 -15.77
C SER A 21 -25.27 -39.93 -15.90
N GLY A 22 -24.56 -40.53 -16.85
CA GLY A 22 -23.15 -40.22 -17.11
C GLY A 22 -22.94 -38.78 -17.55
N LYS A 23 -23.80 -38.26 -18.46
CA LYS A 23 -23.74 -36.87 -18.94
C LYS A 23 -24.03 -35.87 -17.82
N ILE A 24 -25.02 -36.18 -16.97
CA ILE A 24 -25.37 -35.35 -15.82
C ILE A 24 -24.20 -35.22 -14.85
N ILE A 25 -23.56 -36.33 -14.49
CA ILE A 25 -22.40 -36.32 -13.57
C ILE A 25 -21.29 -35.41 -14.12
N TRP A 26 -20.98 -35.51 -15.41
CA TRP A 26 -20.00 -34.64 -16.05
C TRP A 26 -20.41 -33.18 -16.06
N ALA A 27 -21.69 -32.87 -16.31
CA ALA A 27 -22.20 -31.51 -16.25
C ALA A 27 -22.07 -30.91 -14.83
N GLY A 28 -22.36 -31.69 -13.79
CA GLY A 28 -22.18 -31.27 -12.40
C GLY A 28 -20.71 -31.05 -12.03
N ILE A 29 -19.81 -31.94 -12.46
CA ILE A 29 -18.35 -31.77 -12.24
C ILE A 29 -17.85 -30.53 -12.97
N PHE A 30 -18.27 -30.31 -14.21
CA PHE A 30 -17.90 -29.14 -14.99
C PHE A 30 -18.37 -27.84 -14.31
N ALA A 31 -19.65 -27.78 -13.92
CA ALA A 31 -20.20 -26.63 -13.20
C ALA A 31 -19.44 -26.36 -11.90
N GLN A 32 -19.02 -27.43 -11.21
CA GLN A 32 -18.24 -27.33 -9.98
C GLN A 32 -16.80 -26.84 -10.22
N VAL A 33 -16.14 -27.30 -11.29
CA VAL A 33 -14.79 -26.82 -11.66
C VAL A 33 -14.83 -25.34 -12.02
N VAL A 34 -15.82 -24.94 -12.82
CA VAL A 34 -16.02 -23.54 -13.22
C VAL A 34 -16.30 -22.67 -12.00
N SER A 35 -17.22 -23.09 -11.12
CA SER A 35 -17.50 -22.44 -9.84
C SER A 35 -16.22 -22.31 -8.99
N GLY A 36 -15.47 -23.39 -8.81
CA GLY A 36 -14.25 -23.38 -8.00
C GLY A 36 -13.16 -22.46 -8.57
N LEU A 37 -12.98 -22.40 -9.89
CA LEU A 37 -12.04 -21.46 -10.51
C LEU A 37 -12.46 -20.00 -10.28
N THR A 38 -13.76 -19.70 -10.41
CA THR A 38 -14.28 -18.36 -10.13
C THR A 38 -14.11 -18.00 -8.66
N GLU A 39 -14.44 -18.91 -7.75
CA GLU A 39 -14.34 -18.70 -6.30
C GLU A 39 -12.88 -18.53 -5.85
N LEU A 40 -11.94 -19.27 -6.45
CA LEU A 40 -10.51 -19.11 -6.18
C LEU A 40 -10.03 -17.72 -6.58
N GLY A 41 -10.40 -17.24 -7.78
CA GLY A 41 -10.09 -15.88 -8.21
C GLY A 41 -10.68 -14.83 -7.27
N ILE A 42 -11.94 -15.02 -6.89
CA ILE A 42 -12.71 -14.15 -5.99
C ILE A 42 -12.05 -14.03 -4.61
N ILE A 43 -11.77 -15.16 -3.95
CA ILE A 43 -11.19 -15.17 -2.60
C ILE A 43 -9.76 -14.61 -2.65
N TYR A 44 -9.00 -14.93 -3.71
CA TYR A 44 -7.67 -14.36 -3.92
C TYR A 44 -7.72 -12.83 -3.99
N THR A 45 -8.57 -12.26 -4.86
CA THR A 45 -8.66 -10.80 -5.01
C THR A 45 -9.16 -10.11 -3.75
N GLY A 46 -10.17 -10.68 -3.06
CA GLY A 46 -10.70 -10.12 -1.81
C GLY A 46 -9.68 -10.16 -0.68
N CYS A 47 -8.96 -11.27 -0.53
CA CYS A 47 -7.89 -11.40 0.47
C CYS A 47 -6.74 -10.45 0.16
N LYS A 48 -6.36 -10.31 -1.12
CA LYS A 48 -5.31 -9.38 -1.55
C LYS A 48 -5.69 -7.94 -1.20
N GLN A 49 -6.91 -7.52 -1.54
CA GLN A 49 -7.40 -6.18 -1.22
C GLN A 49 -7.37 -5.90 0.30
N ALA A 50 -7.79 -6.88 1.12
CA ALA A 50 -7.76 -6.77 2.57
C ALA A 50 -6.33 -6.70 3.16
N LEU A 51 -5.36 -7.33 2.51
CA LEU A 51 -3.95 -7.31 2.93
C LEU A 51 -3.17 -6.12 2.38
N SER A 52 -3.64 -5.45 1.32
CA SER A 52 -2.94 -4.32 0.71
C SER A 52 -2.56 -3.18 1.67
N PRO A 53 -3.38 -2.80 2.68
CA PRO A 53 -2.99 -1.76 3.64
C PRO A 53 -1.80 -2.14 4.52
N LEU A 54 -1.49 -3.43 4.64
CA LEU A 54 -0.41 -3.95 5.48
C LEU A 54 0.96 -3.88 4.79
N ASN A 55 1.03 -3.56 3.49
CA ASN A 55 2.28 -3.40 2.72
C ASN A 55 3.26 -4.57 2.85
N LEU A 56 2.76 -5.81 2.80
CA LEU A 56 3.52 -7.05 3.03
C LEU A 56 4.38 -7.48 1.82
N GLY A 57 4.32 -6.76 0.70
CA GLY A 57 5.08 -7.06 -0.51
C GLY A 57 4.74 -8.44 -1.08
N ALA A 58 5.75 -9.28 -1.35
CA ALA A 58 5.55 -10.60 -1.94
C ALA A 58 4.72 -11.57 -1.07
N TRP A 59 4.69 -11.36 0.25
CA TRP A 59 3.91 -12.19 1.17
C TRP A 59 2.40 -11.99 1.00
N GLU A 60 1.95 -10.83 0.53
CA GLU A 60 0.55 -10.57 0.21
C GLU A 60 0.01 -11.60 -0.78
N HIS A 61 0.73 -11.81 -1.88
CA HIS A 61 0.35 -12.78 -2.91
C HIS A 61 0.34 -14.22 -2.41
N LEU A 62 1.33 -14.61 -1.60
CA LEU A 62 1.43 -15.97 -1.08
C LEU A 62 0.31 -16.28 -0.09
N ILE A 63 0.02 -15.35 0.83
CA ILE A 63 -1.04 -15.52 1.82
C ILE A 63 -2.40 -15.52 1.12
N SER A 64 -2.65 -14.59 0.19
CA SER A 64 -3.91 -14.57 -0.56
C SER A 64 -4.12 -15.83 -1.40
N ALA A 65 -3.06 -16.37 -2.02
CA ALA A 65 -3.15 -17.63 -2.74
C ALA A 65 -3.46 -18.82 -1.82
N ALA A 66 -2.80 -18.90 -0.66
CA ALA A 66 -3.04 -19.96 0.32
C ALA A 66 -4.49 -19.90 0.86
N VAL A 67 -4.97 -18.72 1.24
CA VAL A 67 -6.34 -18.51 1.72
C VAL A 67 -7.36 -18.84 0.63
N ALA A 68 -7.11 -18.43 -0.62
CA ALA A 68 -7.99 -18.76 -1.74
C ALA A 68 -8.12 -20.28 -1.95
N ILE A 69 -7.00 -21.00 -2.00
CA ILE A 69 -7.01 -22.46 -2.18
C ILE A 69 -7.76 -23.15 -1.05
N ILE A 70 -7.49 -22.78 0.21
CA ILE A 70 -8.14 -23.39 1.38
C ILE A 70 -9.64 -23.05 1.41
N GLY A 71 -10.00 -21.78 1.17
CA GLY A 71 -11.38 -21.32 1.17
C GLY A 71 -12.21 -22.00 0.10
N THR A 72 -11.73 -22.00 -1.15
CA THR A 72 -12.38 -22.68 -2.27
C THR A 72 -12.48 -24.19 -2.04
N ALA A 73 -11.40 -24.84 -1.57
CA ALA A 73 -11.46 -26.27 -1.26
C ALA A 73 -12.51 -26.58 -0.19
N THR A 74 -12.63 -25.72 0.84
CA THR A 74 -13.62 -25.90 1.90
C THR A 74 -15.05 -25.81 1.38
N ILE A 75 -15.33 -24.83 0.51
CA ILE A 75 -16.67 -24.62 -0.06
C ILE A 75 -17.01 -25.73 -1.06
N GLU A 76 -16.12 -25.98 -2.01
CA GLU A 76 -16.35 -26.93 -3.11
C GLU A 76 -16.38 -28.39 -2.62
N VAL A 77 -15.40 -28.81 -1.82
CA VAL A 77 -15.40 -30.18 -1.26
C VAL A 77 -16.53 -30.33 -0.25
N GLY A 78 -16.81 -29.30 0.55
CA GLY A 78 -17.93 -29.27 1.47
C GLY A 78 -19.25 -29.52 0.75
N LEU A 79 -19.59 -28.71 -0.25
CA LEU A 79 -20.81 -28.88 -1.05
C LEU A 79 -20.88 -30.24 -1.75
N ARG A 80 -19.77 -30.74 -2.29
CA ARG A 80 -19.72 -32.05 -2.95
C ARG A 80 -20.02 -33.21 -2.01
N GLN A 81 -19.79 -33.06 -0.71
CA GLN A 81 -20.07 -34.09 0.28
C GLN A 81 -21.43 -33.90 0.96
N THR A 82 -21.76 -32.67 1.36
CA THR A 82 -22.94 -32.38 2.18
C THR A 82 -24.21 -32.35 1.34
N PHE A 83 -24.18 -31.72 0.16
CA PHE A 83 -25.39 -31.55 -0.66
C PHE A 83 -25.98 -32.90 -1.13
N PRO A 84 -25.19 -33.88 -1.62
CA PRO A 84 -25.76 -35.18 -1.97
C PRO A 84 -26.36 -35.92 -0.75
N LYS A 85 -25.78 -35.76 0.44
CA LYS A 85 -26.31 -36.36 1.68
C LYS A 85 -27.56 -35.65 2.18
N ALA A 86 -27.71 -34.35 1.91
CA ALA A 86 -28.94 -33.59 2.13
C ALA A 86 -30.07 -34.09 1.23
N ILE A 87 -29.79 -34.42 -0.04
CA ILE A 87 -30.78 -35.02 -0.94
C ILE A 87 -31.11 -36.46 -0.53
N ASP A 88 -30.11 -37.25 -0.12
CA ASP A 88 -30.34 -38.61 0.38
C ASP A 88 -31.27 -38.63 1.61
N SER A 89 -31.25 -37.59 2.46
CA SER A 89 -32.14 -37.55 3.63
C SER A 89 -33.61 -37.42 3.25
N ILE A 90 -33.92 -36.67 2.18
CA ILE A 90 -35.27 -36.58 1.61
C ILE A 90 -35.61 -37.90 0.90
N LEU A 91 -34.74 -38.36 0.01
CA LEU A 91 -35.01 -39.53 -0.81
C LEU A 91 -35.19 -40.80 0.03
N HIS A 92 -34.41 -41.00 1.09
CA HIS A 92 -34.52 -42.17 1.97
C HIS A 92 -35.35 -41.92 3.24
N ALA A 93 -36.11 -40.82 3.31
CA ALA A 93 -36.97 -40.46 4.45
C ALA A 93 -36.24 -40.51 5.82
N ARG A 94 -35.00 -40.02 5.87
CA ARG A 94 -34.10 -40.07 7.05
C ARG A 94 -34.44 -39.01 8.12
N TRP A 95 -35.73 -38.86 8.42
CA TRP A 95 -36.28 -37.83 9.31
C TRP A 95 -36.76 -38.39 10.66
N LYS A 96 -36.27 -39.57 11.06
CA LYS A 96 -36.62 -40.22 12.33
C LYS A 96 -35.37 -40.63 13.10
N GLY A 97 -35.45 -40.63 14.43
CA GLY A 97 -34.36 -41.04 15.32
C GLY A 97 -33.11 -40.18 15.17
N LEU A 98 -31.92 -40.79 15.34
CA LEU A 98 -30.62 -40.09 15.29
C LEU A 98 -30.30 -39.49 13.90
N HIS A 99 -31.01 -39.92 12.86
CA HIS A 99 -30.86 -39.34 11.52
C HIS A 99 -31.48 -37.95 11.39
N LEU A 100 -32.44 -37.57 12.25
CA LEU A 100 -33.07 -36.25 12.23
C LEU A 100 -32.07 -35.11 12.50
N PRO A 101 -31.31 -35.08 13.60
CA PRO A 101 -30.36 -34.01 13.86
C PRO A 101 -29.23 -33.95 12.81
N ILE A 102 -28.76 -35.11 12.34
CA ILE A 102 -27.74 -35.18 11.27
C ILE A 102 -28.28 -34.59 9.97
N SER A 103 -29.52 -34.93 9.59
CA SER A 103 -30.13 -34.41 8.36
C SER A 103 -30.35 -32.90 8.42
N ILE A 104 -30.79 -32.37 9.57
CA ILE A 104 -30.92 -30.92 9.77
C ILE A 104 -29.56 -30.23 9.63
N PHE A 105 -28.53 -30.75 10.30
CA PHE A 105 -27.19 -30.17 10.24
C PHE A 105 -26.61 -30.17 8.82
N VAL A 106 -26.74 -31.29 8.10
CA VAL A 106 -26.25 -31.42 6.72
C VAL A 106 -26.99 -30.46 5.77
N TRP A 107 -28.30 -30.23 5.98
CA TRP A 107 -29.05 -29.22 5.24
C TRP A 107 -28.57 -27.80 5.54
N LEU A 108 -28.44 -27.44 6.83
CA LEU A 108 -27.95 -26.14 7.25
C LEU A 108 -26.56 -25.85 6.68
N LEU A 109 -25.65 -26.81 6.76
CA LEU A 109 -24.29 -26.69 6.22
C LEU A 109 -24.31 -26.53 4.69
N SER A 110 -25.13 -27.31 3.98
CA SER A 110 -25.25 -27.19 2.52
C SER A 110 -25.81 -25.84 2.08
N ILE A 111 -26.85 -25.34 2.77
CA ILE A 111 -27.42 -24.01 2.51
C ILE A 111 -26.38 -22.93 2.82
N ALA A 112 -25.67 -23.02 3.95
CA ALA A 112 -24.66 -22.05 4.33
C ALA A 112 -23.53 -21.97 3.32
N LEU A 113 -22.99 -23.12 2.86
CA LEU A 113 -21.94 -23.15 1.84
C LEU A 113 -22.42 -22.61 0.49
N MET A 114 -23.63 -22.98 0.06
CA MET A 114 -24.21 -22.53 -1.21
C MET A 114 -24.51 -21.02 -1.20
N ALA A 115 -25.05 -20.50 -0.09
CA ALA A 115 -25.28 -19.08 0.11
C ALA A 115 -23.97 -18.30 0.19
N THR A 116 -22.96 -18.83 0.89
CA THR A 116 -21.64 -18.21 1.00
C THR A 116 -20.99 -18.10 -0.38
N SER A 117 -21.03 -19.17 -1.18
CA SER A 117 -20.51 -19.18 -2.56
C SER A 117 -21.23 -18.15 -3.44
N GLY A 118 -22.56 -18.08 -3.37
CA GLY A 118 -23.35 -17.09 -4.11
C GLY A 118 -23.05 -15.64 -3.70
N ILE A 119 -23.01 -15.34 -2.40
CA ILE A 119 -22.74 -13.99 -1.89
C ILE A 119 -21.32 -13.54 -2.24
N LEU A 120 -20.32 -14.40 -2.06
CA LEU A 120 -18.93 -14.13 -2.43
C LEU A 120 -18.83 -13.84 -3.93
N SER A 121 -19.56 -14.59 -4.75
CA SER A 121 -19.60 -14.40 -6.19
C SER A 121 -20.06 -13.01 -6.59
N PHE A 122 -21.13 -12.46 -6.01
CA PHE A 122 -21.61 -11.13 -6.38
C PHE A 122 -20.76 -9.99 -5.84
N LYS A 123 -20.27 -10.10 -4.59
CA LYS A 123 -19.48 -9.02 -3.98
C LYS A 123 -18.12 -8.85 -4.64
N ASN A 124 -17.44 -9.97 -4.92
CA ASN A 124 -16.04 -9.94 -5.32
C ASN A 124 -15.85 -10.04 -6.85
N SER A 125 -16.86 -10.45 -7.61
CA SER A 125 -16.82 -10.37 -9.09
C SER A 125 -16.62 -8.95 -9.60
N LYS A 126 -17.25 -7.97 -8.96
CA LYS A 126 -17.05 -6.55 -9.25
C LYS A 126 -15.61 -6.11 -9.03
N VAL A 127 -14.97 -6.59 -7.96
CA VAL A 127 -13.57 -6.30 -7.62
C VAL A 127 -12.62 -6.90 -8.67
N ILE A 128 -12.89 -8.11 -9.15
CA ILE A 128 -12.11 -8.71 -10.25
C ILE A 128 -12.20 -7.82 -11.49
N VAL A 129 -13.42 -7.51 -11.92
CA VAL A 129 -13.63 -6.72 -13.13
C VAL A 129 -13.05 -5.32 -12.99
N GLU A 130 -13.14 -4.69 -11.82
CA GLU A 130 -12.51 -3.40 -11.55
C GLU A 130 -11.00 -3.43 -11.77
N ASN A 131 -10.30 -4.49 -11.34
CA ASN A 131 -8.86 -4.63 -11.54
C ASN A 131 -8.45 -4.86 -13.01
N PHE A 132 -9.37 -5.35 -13.86
CA PHE A 132 -9.13 -5.57 -15.29
C PHE A 132 -9.71 -4.46 -16.18
N THR A 133 -10.56 -3.60 -15.63
CA THR A 133 -11.12 -2.47 -16.36
C THR A 133 -10.10 -1.33 -16.33
N PRO A 134 -9.73 -0.76 -17.48
CA PRO A 134 -8.82 0.39 -17.49
C PRO A 134 -9.37 1.54 -16.65
N GLU A 135 -8.46 2.29 -16.01
CA GLU A 135 -8.83 3.51 -15.30
C GLU A 135 -9.49 4.50 -16.26
N ALA A 136 -10.44 5.30 -15.73
CA ALA A 136 -11.12 6.30 -16.54
C ALA A 136 -10.11 7.38 -16.97
N GLU A 137 -10.03 7.63 -18.28
CA GLU A 137 -9.17 8.68 -18.81
C GLU A 137 -9.63 10.04 -18.28
N SER A 138 -8.79 10.65 -17.46
CA SER A 138 -9.06 11.98 -16.91
C SER A 138 -8.49 13.04 -17.82
N GLN A 139 -9.34 13.95 -18.29
CA GLN A 139 -8.92 15.14 -19.00
C GLN A 139 -8.38 16.17 -18.01
N THR A 140 -7.32 16.88 -18.40
CA THR A 140 -6.69 17.92 -17.58
C THR A 140 -7.26 19.31 -17.92
N ASN A 141 -7.24 20.21 -16.94
CA ASN A 141 -7.70 21.60 -17.11
C ASN A 141 -6.59 22.54 -17.61
N HIS A 142 -5.39 22.02 -17.92
CA HIS A 142 -4.20 22.81 -18.18
C HIS A 142 -4.39 23.87 -19.28
N LEU A 143 -5.09 23.52 -20.36
CA LEU A 143 -5.39 24.46 -21.44
C LEU A 143 -6.30 25.61 -20.97
N ALA A 144 -7.34 25.29 -20.17
CA ALA A 144 -8.25 26.30 -19.64
C ALA A 144 -7.54 27.24 -18.66
N ASP A 145 -6.69 26.69 -17.78
CA ASP A 145 -5.89 27.48 -16.84
C ASP A 145 -4.88 28.38 -17.56
N SER A 146 -4.22 27.86 -18.59
CA SER A 146 -3.26 28.60 -19.40
C SER A 146 -3.92 29.77 -20.14
N ILE A 147 -5.08 29.55 -20.78
CA ILE A 147 -5.84 30.60 -21.46
C ILE A 147 -6.25 31.69 -20.48
N TYR A 148 -6.78 31.33 -19.31
CA TYR A 148 -7.20 32.29 -18.29
C TYR A 148 -6.04 33.15 -17.78
N GLN A 149 -4.86 32.57 -17.55
CA GLN A 149 -3.67 33.32 -17.14
C GLN A 149 -3.20 34.30 -18.22
N VAL A 150 -3.22 33.90 -19.49
CA VAL A 150 -2.88 34.78 -20.62
C VAL A 150 -3.89 35.92 -20.75
N GLU A 151 -5.19 35.65 -20.62
CA GLU A 151 -6.23 36.69 -20.63
C GLU A 151 -6.06 37.68 -19.47
N GLN A 152 -5.84 37.18 -18.24
CA GLN A 152 -5.66 38.02 -17.06
C GLN A 152 -4.44 38.94 -17.18
N THR A 153 -3.31 38.41 -17.66
CA THR A 153 -2.09 39.20 -17.88
C THR A 153 -2.25 40.20 -19.04
N GLY A 154 -2.96 39.80 -20.09
CA GLY A 154 -3.35 40.67 -21.21
C GLY A 154 -4.15 41.89 -20.73
N PHE A 155 -5.25 41.67 -20.01
CA PHE A 155 -6.08 42.76 -19.47
C PHE A 155 -5.31 43.66 -18.51
N GLY A 156 -4.48 43.10 -17.64
CA GLY A 156 -3.64 43.89 -16.73
C GLY A 156 -2.61 44.76 -17.46
N THR A 157 -2.10 44.29 -18.60
CA THR A 157 -1.16 45.05 -19.43
C THR A 157 -1.87 46.18 -20.18
N SER A 158 -3.01 45.88 -20.82
CA SER A 158 -3.82 46.88 -21.52
C SER A 158 -4.28 47.99 -20.58
N PHE A 159 -4.79 47.65 -19.39
CA PHE A 159 -5.22 48.64 -18.40
C PHE A 159 -4.09 49.62 -18.02
N LYS A 160 -2.87 49.12 -17.82
CA LYS A 160 -1.71 49.97 -17.52
C LYS A 160 -1.35 50.88 -18.68
N GLN A 161 -1.37 50.37 -19.92
CA GLN A 161 -1.06 51.18 -21.10
C GLN A 161 -2.11 52.26 -21.33
N ASP A 162 -3.40 51.90 -21.25
CA ASP A 162 -4.52 52.81 -21.49
C ASP A 162 -4.63 53.89 -20.39
N SER A 163 -4.41 53.53 -19.13
CA SER A 163 -4.40 54.51 -18.02
C SER A 163 -3.29 55.54 -18.16
N LEU A 164 -2.08 55.11 -18.53
CA LEU A 164 -0.96 56.01 -18.81
C LEU A 164 -1.23 56.92 -20.02
N LEU A 165 -1.86 56.38 -21.07
CA LEU A 165 -2.23 57.16 -22.25
C LEU A 165 -3.28 58.23 -21.90
N ILE A 166 -4.30 57.89 -21.11
CA ILE A 166 -5.32 58.83 -20.62
C ILE A 166 -4.63 59.92 -19.79
N GLU A 167 -3.78 59.55 -18.83
CA GLU A 167 -3.07 60.52 -17.98
C GLU A 167 -2.21 61.48 -18.79
N LYS A 168 -1.42 60.96 -19.74
CA LYS A 168 -0.58 61.77 -20.63
C LYS A 168 -1.42 62.72 -21.48
N THR A 169 -2.54 62.23 -22.02
CA THR A 169 -3.44 63.03 -22.87
C THR A 169 -4.07 64.18 -22.09
N PHE A 170 -4.58 63.92 -20.89
CA PHE A 170 -5.19 64.97 -20.07
C PHE A 170 -4.16 65.94 -19.48
N LYS A 171 -2.98 65.47 -19.09
CA LYS A 171 -1.87 66.34 -18.68
C LYS A 171 -1.55 67.35 -19.79
N SER A 172 -1.39 66.89 -21.03
CA SER A 172 -1.16 67.77 -22.18
C SER A 172 -2.30 68.77 -22.41
N LYS A 173 -3.56 68.36 -22.25
CA LYS A 173 -4.73 69.27 -22.38
C LYS A 173 -4.76 70.32 -21.28
N ILE A 174 -4.46 69.94 -20.05
CA ILE A 174 -4.39 70.84 -18.88
C ILE A 174 -3.27 71.86 -19.09
N ASP A 175 -2.07 71.42 -19.48
CA ASP A 175 -0.92 72.29 -19.72
C ASP A 175 -1.22 73.32 -20.82
N VAL A 176 -1.75 72.86 -21.97
CA VAL A 176 -2.12 73.75 -23.10
C VAL A 176 -3.21 74.76 -22.70
N THR A 177 -4.23 74.29 -21.96
CA THR A 177 -5.33 75.15 -21.51
C THR A 177 -4.83 76.20 -20.52
N THR A 178 -3.98 75.79 -19.58
CA THR A 178 -3.33 76.67 -18.59
C THR A 178 -2.55 77.77 -19.29
N VAL A 179 -1.64 77.41 -20.19
CA VAL A 179 -0.82 78.37 -20.96
C VAL A 179 -1.70 79.31 -21.79
N SER A 180 -2.77 78.79 -22.42
CA SER A 180 -3.71 79.60 -23.20
C SER A 180 -4.41 80.66 -22.35
N PHE A 181 -4.91 80.31 -21.16
CA PHE A 181 -5.54 81.28 -20.26
C PHE A 181 -4.52 82.26 -19.66
N ASP A 182 -3.33 81.79 -19.29
CA ASP A 182 -2.26 82.66 -18.79
C ASP A 182 -1.88 83.71 -19.84
N LYS A 183 -1.79 83.34 -21.12
CA LYS A 183 -1.55 84.31 -22.20
C LYS A 183 -2.67 85.33 -22.38
N LYS A 184 -3.92 84.95 -22.12
CA LYS A 184 -5.05 85.89 -22.14
C LYS A 184 -5.01 86.85 -20.95
N ILE A 185 -4.67 86.35 -19.76
CA ILE A 185 -4.49 87.16 -18.55
C ILE A 185 -3.31 88.13 -18.73
N ASP A 186 -2.14 87.65 -19.16
CA ASP A 186 -0.96 88.47 -19.51
C ASP A 186 -1.34 89.63 -20.44
N SER A 187 -2.20 89.36 -21.44
CA SER A 187 -2.66 90.36 -22.40
C SER A 187 -3.53 91.45 -21.74
N GLN A 188 -4.38 91.09 -20.77
CA GLN A 188 -5.20 92.05 -20.03
C GLN A 188 -4.36 92.85 -19.03
N GLU A 189 -3.40 92.22 -18.36
CA GLU A 189 -2.45 92.90 -17.47
C GLU A 189 -1.64 93.97 -18.22
N ARG A 190 -1.16 93.66 -19.43
CA ARG A 190 -0.50 94.66 -20.30
C ARG A 190 -1.40 95.83 -20.65
N ALA A 191 -2.71 95.63 -20.75
CA ALA A 191 -3.66 96.72 -21.00
C ALA A 191 -3.74 97.68 -19.79
N ILE A 192 -3.65 97.17 -18.55
CA ILE A 192 -3.57 97.99 -17.34
C ILE A 192 -2.33 98.88 -17.39
N VAL A 193 -1.15 98.29 -17.64
CA VAL A 193 0.12 99.03 -17.80
C VAL A 193 0.01 100.09 -18.92
N GLY A 194 -0.67 99.75 -20.01
CA GLY A 194 -0.95 100.68 -21.10
C GLY A 194 -1.80 101.89 -20.68
N TYR A 195 -2.77 101.72 -19.78
CA TYR A 195 -3.55 102.82 -19.21
C TYR A 195 -2.73 103.65 -18.22
N GLU A 196 -1.92 103.01 -17.36
CA GLU A 196 -1.04 103.71 -16.41
C GLU A 196 -0.04 104.63 -17.14
N ASN A 197 0.58 104.13 -18.21
CA ASN A 197 1.47 104.93 -19.06
C ASN A 197 0.73 106.10 -19.74
N LYS A 198 -0.56 105.96 -20.06
CA LYS A 198 -1.39 107.05 -20.61
C LYS A 198 -1.75 108.08 -19.53
N GLU A 199 -2.04 107.66 -18.30
CA GLU A 199 -2.26 108.56 -17.16
C GLU A 199 -1.02 109.45 -16.95
N ALA A 200 0.17 108.85 -16.92
CA ALA A 200 1.43 109.56 -16.77
C ALA A 200 1.69 110.60 -17.89
N ARG A 201 1.27 110.29 -19.13
CA ARG A 201 1.47 111.18 -20.28
C ARG A 201 0.44 112.32 -20.38
N THR A 202 -0.79 112.10 -19.91
CA THR A 202 -1.93 113.00 -20.19
C THR A 202 -2.46 113.70 -18.95
N ASN A 203 -2.01 113.31 -17.75
CA ASN A 203 -2.48 113.81 -16.47
C ASN A 203 -3.99 113.66 -16.23
N ARG A 204 -4.65 112.73 -16.95
CA ARG A 204 -6.05 112.36 -16.78
C ARG A 204 -6.15 110.98 -16.15
N SER A 205 -7.12 110.76 -15.27
CA SER A 205 -7.37 109.46 -14.63
C SER A 205 -8.20 108.52 -15.53
N TYR A 206 -7.84 107.24 -15.56
CA TYR A 206 -8.54 106.16 -16.26
C TYR A 206 -9.01 105.04 -15.29
N ALA A 207 -9.26 105.38 -14.02
CA ALA A 207 -9.63 104.43 -12.95
C ALA A 207 -10.73 103.42 -13.35
N THR A 208 -11.87 103.90 -13.87
CA THR A 208 -12.98 103.02 -14.30
C THR A 208 -12.58 102.02 -15.38
N ARG A 209 -11.67 102.41 -16.29
CA ARG A 209 -11.17 101.48 -17.33
C ARG A 209 -10.25 100.44 -16.74
N LYS A 210 -9.39 100.81 -15.78
CA LYS A 210 -8.52 99.86 -15.07
C LYS A 210 -9.34 98.85 -14.27
N ASP A 211 -10.40 99.28 -13.58
CA ASP A 211 -11.27 98.38 -12.83
C ASP A 211 -12.04 97.42 -13.73
N ASN A 212 -12.53 97.88 -14.89
CA ASN A 212 -13.14 96.97 -15.89
C ASN A 212 -12.15 95.91 -16.39
N VAL A 213 -10.87 96.25 -16.59
CA VAL A 213 -9.85 95.28 -17.00
C VAL A 213 -9.55 94.29 -15.86
N ARG A 214 -9.52 94.74 -14.60
CA ARG A 214 -9.37 93.86 -13.43
C ARG A 214 -10.54 92.88 -13.30
N GLN A 215 -11.77 93.33 -13.55
CA GLN A 215 -12.93 92.44 -13.59
C GLN A 215 -12.77 91.38 -14.69
N ASN A 216 -12.36 91.78 -15.90
CA ASN A 216 -12.11 90.82 -16.98
C ASN A 216 -11.00 89.80 -16.65
N ILE A 217 -9.97 90.20 -15.89
CA ILE A 217 -8.93 89.27 -15.40
C ILE A 217 -9.57 88.26 -14.44
N ALA A 218 -10.35 88.72 -13.46
CA ALA A 218 -11.04 87.84 -12.52
C ALA A 218 -11.99 86.86 -13.24
N ASP A 219 -12.72 87.34 -14.25
CA ASP A 219 -13.62 86.50 -15.07
C ASP A 219 -12.83 85.45 -15.87
N LEU A 220 -11.63 85.80 -16.39
CA LEU A 220 -10.74 84.86 -17.07
C LEU A 220 -10.12 83.83 -16.12
N GLU A 221 -9.76 84.22 -14.90
CA GLU A 221 -9.27 83.31 -13.85
C GLU A 221 -10.34 82.32 -13.42
N ALA A 222 -11.58 82.80 -13.22
CA ALA A 222 -12.72 81.94 -12.92
C ALA A 222 -12.99 80.95 -14.07
N ALA A 223 -13.03 81.42 -15.32
CA ALA A 223 -13.21 80.56 -16.49
C ALA A 223 -12.06 79.54 -16.66
N LYS A 224 -10.82 79.92 -16.33
CA LYS A 224 -9.68 78.99 -16.28
C LYS A 224 -9.92 77.90 -15.24
N ALA A 225 -10.28 78.26 -14.01
CA ALA A 225 -10.54 77.31 -12.95
C ALA A 225 -11.66 76.33 -13.33
N ASP A 226 -12.77 76.82 -13.89
CA ASP A 226 -13.90 76.00 -14.34
C ASP A 226 -13.50 75.03 -15.45
N THR A 227 -12.77 75.51 -16.46
CA THR A 227 -12.33 74.65 -17.58
C THR A 227 -11.32 73.58 -17.13
N LEU A 228 -10.41 73.92 -16.22
CA LEU A 228 -9.48 72.95 -15.64
C LEU A 228 -10.22 71.91 -14.78
N ALA A 229 -11.19 72.32 -13.98
CA ALA A 229 -12.03 71.41 -13.20
C ALA A 229 -12.81 70.43 -14.10
N ILE A 230 -13.37 70.92 -15.21
CA ILE A 230 -14.05 70.07 -16.21
C ILE A 230 -13.07 69.06 -16.84
N LEU A 231 -11.84 69.45 -17.16
CA LEU A 231 -10.84 68.53 -17.71
C LEU A 231 -10.45 67.44 -16.71
N GLU A 232 -10.23 67.78 -15.44
CA GLU A 232 -9.92 66.80 -14.39
C GLU A 232 -11.11 65.86 -14.13
N MET A 233 -12.34 66.39 -14.10
CA MET A 233 -13.55 65.57 -13.99
C MET A 233 -13.67 64.58 -15.17
N ASN A 234 -13.43 65.05 -16.40
CA ASN A 234 -13.46 64.19 -17.58
C ASN A 234 -12.38 63.10 -17.55
N LYS A 235 -11.19 63.42 -17.05
CA LYS A 235 -10.12 62.43 -16.83
C LYS A 235 -10.55 61.36 -15.83
N ALA A 236 -11.10 61.77 -14.68
CA ALA A 236 -11.59 60.85 -13.66
C ALA A 236 -12.68 59.92 -14.20
N ASN A 237 -13.63 60.46 -14.98
CA ASN A 237 -14.68 59.69 -15.62
C ASN A 237 -14.15 58.65 -16.61
N GLN A 238 -13.13 58.99 -17.42
CA GLN A 238 -12.52 58.04 -18.35
C GLN A 238 -11.74 56.93 -17.62
N LEU A 239 -11.00 57.26 -16.55
CA LEU A 239 -10.30 56.26 -15.74
C LEU A 239 -11.28 55.32 -15.03
N MET A 240 -12.39 55.85 -14.52
CA MET A 240 -13.44 55.05 -13.90
C MET A 240 -14.09 54.10 -14.92
N ALA A 241 -14.43 54.59 -16.12
CA ALA A 241 -14.98 53.76 -17.19
C ALA A 241 -14.01 52.65 -17.62
N LEU A 242 -12.71 52.98 -17.74
CA LEU A 242 -11.66 52.00 -18.05
C LEU A 242 -11.58 50.89 -16.97
N ASN A 243 -11.62 51.28 -15.69
CA ASN A 243 -11.62 50.32 -14.58
C ASN A 243 -12.85 49.41 -14.62
N THR A 244 -14.05 49.97 -14.81
CA THR A 244 -15.29 49.18 -14.92
C THR A 244 -15.23 48.20 -16.09
N ASN A 245 -14.83 48.64 -17.28
CA ASN A 245 -14.70 47.77 -18.45
C ASN A 245 -13.71 46.62 -18.21
N THR A 246 -12.58 46.91 -17.56
CA THR A 246 -11.57 45.90 -17.22
C THR A 246 -12.11 44.88 -16.22
N GLN A 247 -12.83 45.32 -15.19
CA GLN A 247 -13.46 44.43 -14.21
C GLN A 247 -14.54 43.54 -14.85
N THR A 248 -15.33 44.09 -15.78
CA THR A 248 -16.33 43.32 -16.54
C THR A 248 -15.65 42.26 -17.40
N ALA A 249 -14.58 42.62 -18.13
CA ALA A 249 -13.83 41.67 -18.95
C ALA A 249 -13.19 40.55 -18.12
N LEU A 250 -12.57 40.89 -16.97
CA LEU A 250 -12.01 39.90 -16.04
C LEU A 250 -13.09 38.97 -15.47
N SER A 251 -14.27 39.49 -15.18
CA SER A 251 -15.40 38.70 -14.70
C SER A 251 -15.91 37.73 -15.77
N GLN A 252 -15.98 38.18 -17.03
CA GLN A 252 -16.33 37.32 -18.16
C GLN A 252 -15.29 36.22 -18.39
N ALA A 253 -13.99 36.56 -18.38
CA ALA A 253 -12.90 35.59 -18.48
C ALA A 253 -12.97 34.53 -17.37
N LYS A 254 -13.21 34.95 -16.12
CA LYS A 254 -13.42 34.04 -14.99
C LYS A 254 -14.63 33.11 -15.21
N ASN A 255 -15.75 33.64 -15.68
CA ASN A 255 -16.93 32.83 -15.96
C ASN A 255 -16.69 31.82 -17.10
N ASN A 256 -15.93 32.20 -18.13
CA ASN A 256 -15.55 31.29 -19.22
C ASN A 256 -14.62 30.18 -18.72
N HIS A 257 -13.63 30.52 -17.88
CA HIS A 257 -12.76 29.56 -17.21
C HIS A 257 -13.56 28.56 -16.37
N LEU A 258 -14.47 29.03 -15.52
CA LEU A 258 -15.33 28.17 -14.69
C LEU A 258 -16.19 27.23 -15.55
N LYS A 259 -16.75 27.71 -16.67
CA LYS A 259 -17.50 26.87 -17.61
C LYS A 259 -16.63 25.80 -18.25
N ALA A 260 -15.40 26.14 -18.65
CA ALA A 260 -14.45 25.20 -19.23
C ALA A 260 -14.04 24.12 -18.21
N VAL A 261 -13.70 24.52 -16.99
CA VAL A 261 -13.38 23.60 -15.88
C VAL A 261 -14.57 22.69 -15.56
N THR A 262 -15.78 23.25 -15.48
CA THR A 262 -17.00 22.47 -15.22
C THR A 262 -17.25 21.44 -16.31
N ARG A 263 -17.01 21.78 -17.58
CA ARG A 263 -17.12 20.84 -18.69
C ARG A 263 -16.15 19.66 -18.55
N VAL A 264 -14.89 19.92 -18.18
CA VAL A 264 -13.90 18.87 -17.96
C VAL A 264 -14.28 18.00 -16.76
N VAL A 265 -14.68 18.60 -15.63
CA VAL A 265 -15.13 17.86 -14.44
C VAL A 265 -16.32 16.96 -14.77
N ASN A 266 -17.30 17.47 -15.51
CA ASN A 266 -18.47 16.69 -15.93
C ASN A 266 -18.07 15.55 -16.88
N SER A 267 -17.14 15.79 -17.81
CA SER A 267 -16.60 14.76 -18.70
C SER A 267 -15.87 13.66 -17.93
N ASN A 268 -15.04 14.03 -16.95
CA ASN A 268 -14.31 13.07 -16.10
C ASN A 268 -15.29 12.26 -15.25
N LYS A 269 -16.32 12.90 -14.68
CA LYS A 269 -17.38 12.20 -13.94
C LYS A 269 -18.20 11.25 -14.83
N GLN A 270 -18.45 11.64 -16.07
CA GLN A 270 -19.12 10.76 -17.03
C GLN A 270 -18.24 9.54 -17.35
N ALA A 271 -16.94 9.74 -17.61
CA ALA A 271 -16.00 8.65 -17.85
C ALA A 271 -15.90 7.69 -16.64
N GLU A 272 -15.89 8.21 -15.41
CA GLU A 272 -15.98 7.40 -14.19
C GLU A 272 -17.30 6.62 -14.10
N THR A 273 -18.41 7.27 -14.46
CA THR A 273 -19.74 6.64 -14.46
C THR A 273 -19.81 5.52 -15.48
N ASP A 274 -19.30 5.73 -16.69
CA ASP A 274 -19.25 4.74 -17.76
C ASP A 274 -18.35 3.56 -17.36
N ARG A 275 -17.20 3.83 -16.74
CA ARG A 275 -16.34 2.80 -16.14
C ARG A 275 -17.09 2.00 -15.08
N ASN A 276 -17.76 2.68 -14.15
CA ASN A 276 -18.51 2.02 -13.08
C ASN A 276 -19.68 1.19 -13.63
N ASN A 277 -20.34 1.65 -14.69
CA ASN A 277 -21.38 0.89 -15.39
C ASN A 277 -20.80 -0.36 -16.06
N LEU A 278 -19.64 -0.26 -16.72
CA LEU A 278 -18.94 -1.43 -17.27
C LEU A 278 -18.58 -2.42 -16.15
N VAL A 279 -17.98 -1.96 -15.05
CA VAL A 279 -17.63 -2.79 -13.89
C VAL A 279 -18.87 -3.47 -13.31
N ASN A 280 -19.98 -2.75 -13.17
CA ASN A 280 -21.23 -3.30 -12.66
C ASN A 280 -21.84 -4.34 -13.61
N ASN A 281 -21.83 -4.10 -14.92
CA ASN A 281 -22.39 -5.01 -15.91
C ASN A 281 -21.59 -6.31 -16.00
N TYR A 282 -20.27 -6.22 -16.18
CA TYR A 282 -19.42 -7.40 -16.29
C TYR A 282 -19.25 -8.11 -14.94
N GLY A 283 -19.12 -7.36 -13.84
CA GLY A 283 -19.05 -7.92 -12.49
C GLY A 283 -20.33 -8.64 -12.12
N GLY A 284 -21.48 -8.00 -12.35
CA GLY A 284 -22.79 -8.63 -12.16
C GLY A 284 -22.99 -9.87 -13.03
N GLY A 285 -22.55 -9.83 -14.29
CA GLY A 285 -22.59 -10.97 -15.21
C GLY A 285 -21.77 -12.17 -14.72
N LEU A 286 -20.54 -11.92 -14.25
CA LEU A 286 -19.69 -12.97 -13.68
C LEU A 286 -20.31 -13.57 -12.41
N GLY A 287 -20.87 -12.73 -11.53
CA GLY A 287 -21.59 -13.19 -10.35
C GLY A 287 -22.82 -14.04 -10.69
N TRP A 288 -23.54 -13.70 -11.76
CA TRP A 288 -24.71 -14.49 -12.17
C TRP A 288 -24.34 -15.83 -12.81
N PHE A 289 -23.23 -15.86 -13.54
CA PHE A 289 -22.69 -17.08 -14.12
C PHE A 289 -22.36 -18.14 -13.06
N THR A 290 -21.85 -17.75 -11.89
CA THR A 290 -21.59 -18.73 -10.81
C THR A 290 -22.88 -19.26 -10.19
N VAL A 291 -23.93 -18.44 -10.07
CA VAL A 291 -25.24 -18.92 -9.59
C VAL A 291 -25.84 -19.93 -10.56
N VAL A 292 -25.71 -19.70 -11.87
CA VAL A 292 -26.10 -20.69 -12.89
C VAL A 292 -25.30 -21.99 -12.73
N CYS A 293 -24.00 -21.92 -12.45
CA CYS A 293 -23.19 -23.10 -12.16
C CYS A 293 -23.64 -23.83 -10.89
N LEU A 294 -23.95 -23.10 -9.81
CA LEU A 294 -24.51 -23.69 -8.58
C LEU A 294 -25.85 -24.39 -8.85
N PHE A 295 -26.72 -23.78 -9.66
CA PHE A 295 -27.98 -24.39 -10.07
C PHE A 295 -27.76 -25.68 -10.88
N LEU A 296 -26.86 -25.65 -11.87
CA LEU A 296 -26.52 -26.83 -12.67
C LEU A 296 -25.92 -27.95 -11.79
N PHE A 297 -25.05 -27.60 -10.84
CA PHE A 297 -24.53 -28.53 -9.85
C PHE A 297 -25.68 -29.14 -9.02
N SER A 298 -26.59 -28.32 -8.49
CA SER A 298 -27.72 -28.79 -7.69
C SER A 298 -28.61 -29.76 -8.46
N VAL A 299 -29.02 -29.39 -9.67
CA VAL A 299 -29.83 -30.25 -10.56
C VAL A 299 -29.09 -31.55 -10.87
N SER A 300 -27.80 -31.47 -11.17
CA SER A 300 -26.98 -32.65 -11.47
C SER A 300 -26.93 -33.63 -10.30
N VAL A 301 -26.69 -33.12 -9.09
CA VAL A 301 -26.66 -33.97 -7.89
C VAL A 301 -28.02 -34.57 -7.60
N ILE A 302 -29.10 -33.78 -7.68
CA ILE A 302 -30.47 -34.26 -7.46
C ILE A 302 -30.81 -35.39 -8.43
N LEU A 303 -30.63 -35.17 -9.73
CA LEU A 303 -30.94 -36.16 -10.75
C LEU A 303 -30.09 -37.43 -10.61
N ASN A 304 -28.80 -37.30 -10.30
CA ASN A 304 -27.93 -38.45 -10.06
C ASN A 304 -28.39 -39.26 -8.82
N ARG A 305 -28.83 -38.60 -7.74
CA ARG A 305 -29.34 -39.29 -6.55
C ARG A 305 -30.69 -39.96 -6.79
N ILE A 306 -31.59 -39.31 -7.53
CA ILE A 306 -32.86 -39.91 -7.97
C ILE A 306 -32.58 -41.14 -8.84
N TYR A 307 -31.65 -41.04 -9.80
CA TYR A 307 -31.25 -42.15 -10.66
C TYR A 307 -30.74 -43.35 -9.85
N ARG A 308 -29.79 -43.12 -8.92
CA ARG A 308 -29.24 -44.19 -8.06
C ARG A 308 -30.32 -44.87 -7.22
N LYS A 309 -31.22 -44.09 -6.61
CA LYS A 309 -32.32 -44.65 -5.82
C LYS A 309 -33.31 -45.42 -6.72
N GLY A 310 -33.71 -44.87 -7.87
CA GLY A 310 -34.65 -45.50 -8.78
C GLY A 310 -34.14 -46.80 -9.41
N ALA A 311 -32.83 -46.87 -9.69
CA ALA A 311 -32.15 -48.08 -10.14
C ALA A 311 -31.89 -49.11 -9.00
N GLY A 312 -32.13 -48.73 -7.74
CA GLY A 312 -31.86 -49.57 -6.58
C GLY A 312 -30.37 -49.81 -6.32
N ILE A 313 -29.51 -48.84 -6.65
CA ILE A 313 -28.06 -48.91 -6.44
C ILE A 313 -27.75 -48.48 -5.00
N GLU A 314 -27.18 -49.39 -4.22
CA GLU A 314 -26.76 -49.14 -2.83
C GLU A 314 -25.25 -48.90 -2.73
N GLU A 315 -24.87 -47.93 -1.90
CA GLU A 315 -23.48 -47.67 -1.50
C GLU A 315 -23.12 -48.62 -0.34
N LYS A 316 -22.36 -49.68 -0.62
CA LYS A 316 -21.84 -50.60 0.40
C LYS A 316 -20.44 -50.18 0.82
N VAL A 317 -20.23 -50.09 2.12
CA VAL A 317 -18.92 -49.81 2.71
C VAL A 317 -18.18 -51.13 2.85
N GLN A 318 -17.00 -51.23 2.22
CA GLN A 318 -16.02 -52.25 2.58
C GLN A 318 -15.01 -51.64 3.54
N ILE A 319 -14.90 -52.27 4.70
CA ILE A 319 -13.92 -51.95 5.74
C ILE A 319 -12.71 -52.83 5.48
N GLU A 320 -11.59 -52.22 5.09
CA GLU A 320 -10.31 -52.92 4.95
C GLU A 320 -9.55 -52.86 6.27
N ALA A 321 -8.69 -53.84 6.56
CA ALA A 321 -7.88 -53.86 7.78
C ALA A 321 -6.98 -52.61 7.94
N TYR A 322 -6.66 -51.92 6.83
CA TYR A 322 -5.90 -50.68 6.81
C TYR A 322 -6.69 -49.44 7.26
N ASP A 323 -8.02 -49.51 7.35
CA ASP A 323 -8.86 -48.39 7.77
C ASP A 323 -8.77 -48.09 9.27
N PHE A 324 -8.32 -49.07 10.04
CA PHE A 324 -8.06 -48.93 11.48
C PHE A 324 -6.58 -48.69 11.79
N ARG A 325 -5.71 -48.65 10.77
CA ARG A 325 -4.29 -48.28 10.95
C ARG A 325 -4.13 -46.76 10.91
N PRO A 326 -3.27 -46.17 11.75
CA PRO A 326 -2.95 -44.76 11.65
C PRO A 326 -2.40 -44.42 10.26
N SER A 327 -2.69 -43.21 9.78
CA SER A 327 -2.25 -42.80 8.44
C SER A 327 -0.73 -42.86 8.32
N ALA A 328 -0.21 -43.18 7.13
CA ALA A 328 1.23 -43.31 6.90
C ALA A 328 2.03 -42.06 7.32
N LEU A 329 1.44 -40.87 7.16
CA LEU A 329 2.05 -39.62 7.64
C LEU A 329 2.07 -39.52 9.17
N ARG A 330 1.05 -40.04 9.86
CA ARG A 330 1.00 -40.08 11.32
C ARG A 330 1.97 -41.10 11.88
N GLU A 331 2.09 -42.28 11.27
CA GLU A 331 3.12 -43.28 11.61
C GLU A 331 4.53 -42.75 11.33
N TRP A 332 4.72 -42.03 10.22
CA TRP A 332 5.98 -41.36 9.93
C TRP A 332 6.30 -40.27 10.96
N TRP A 333 5.34 -39.42 11.30
CA TRP A 333 5.53 -38.36 12.30
C TRP A 333 5.79 -38.93 13.69
N SER A 334 5.07 -39.97 14.10
CA SER A 334 5.34 -40.66 15.38
C SER A 334 6.74 -41.28 15.38
N SER A 335 7.18 -41.88 14.28
CA SER A 335 8.54 -42.43 14.18
C SER A 335 9.64 -41.36 14.29
N ILE A 336 9.38 -40.14 13.78
CA ILE A 336 10.29 -39.00 13.94
C ILE A 336 10.28 -38.53 15.39
N GLN A 337 9.10 -38.36 15.98
CA GLN A 337 8.95 -37.91 17.36
C GLN A 337 9.63 -38.87 18.34
N GLU A 338 9.46 -40.19 18.14
CA GLU A 338 10.14 -41.23 18.92
C GLU A 338 11.66 -41.16 18.76
N ARG A 339 12.18 -40.98 17.54
CA ARG A 339 13.62 -40.79 17.31
C ARG A 339 14.15 -39.55 18.02
N THR A 340 13.42 -38.43 17.98
CA THR A 340 13.83 -37.21 18.68
C THR A 340 13.78 -37.37 20.20
N ASN A 341 12.75 -38.03 20.74
CA ASN A 341 12.62 -38.30 22.17
C ASN A 341 13.71 -39.24 22.66
N TYR A 342 14.07 -40.25 21.87
CA TYR A 342 15.17 -41.17 22.14
C TYR A 342 16.52 -40.43 22.19
N LEU A 343 16.79 -39.55 21.22
CA LEU A 343 18.00 -38.73 21.20
C LEU A 343 18.09 -37.78 22.40
N LEU A 344 16.95 -37.19 22.81
CA LEU A 344 16.87 -36.35 23.99
C LEU A 344 17.10 -37.15 25.28
N HIS A 345 16.48 -38.32 25.43
CA HIS A 345 16.71 -39.21 26.57
C HIS A 345 18.16 -39.68 26.66
N ASN A 346 18.79 -40.02 25.55
CA ASN A 346 20.21 -40.39 25.54
C ASN A 346 21.10 -39.22 25.95
N LYS A 347 20.77 -37.99 25.55
CA LYS A 347 21.48 -36.79 26.02
C LYS A 347 21.30 -36.55 27.52
N VAL A 348 20.07 -36.66 28.02
CA VAL A 348 19.79 -36.55 29.47
C VAL A 348 20.53 -37.63 30.25
N LYS A 349 20.55 -38.87 29.75
CA LYS A 349 21.29 -39.97 30.37
C LYS A 349 22.80 -39.72 30.35
N SER A 350 23.36 -39.27 29.23
CA SER A 350 24.79 -38.90 29.16
C SER A 350 25.14 -37.73 30.10
N PHE A 351 24.20 -36.81 30.33
CA PHE A 351 24.37 -35.71 31.28
C PHE A 351 24.27 -36.21 32.73
N ALA A 352 23.33 -37.13 33.01
CA ALA A 352 23.19 -37.77 34.31
C ALA A 352 24.41 -38.65 34.66
N ASP A 353 24.97 -39.35 33.68
CA ASP A 353 26.19 -40.16 33.84
C ASP A 353 27.43 -39.27 34.01
N ALA A 354 27.41 -38.04 33.46
CA ALA A 354 28.47 -37.04 33.61
C ALA A 354 28.35 -36.20 34.89
N THR A 355 27.19 -36.21 35.56
CA THR A 355 27.04 -35.61 36.88
C THR A 355 27.62 -36.57 37.93
N PRO A 356 28.58 -36.12 38.77
CA PRO A 356 29.08 -36.95 39.87
C PRO A 356 27.91 -37.33 40.80
N PRO A 357 27.91 -38.53 41.40
CA PRO A 357 26.90 -38.89 42.38
C PRO A 357 26.89 -37.84 43.50
N ALA A 358 25.70 -37.50 43.99
CA ALA A 358 25.54 -36.54 45.08
C ALA A 358 26.49 -36.89 46.23
N PRO A 359 27.20 -35.90 46.81
CA PRO A 359 28.05 -36.18 47.97
C PRO A 359 27.19 -36.85 49.03
N LEU A 360 27.72 -37.94 49.62
CA LEU A 360 27.03 -38.66 50.69
C LEU A 360 26.55 -37.66 51.73
N PRO A 361 25.31 -37.78 52.22
CA PRO A 361 24.81 -36.87 53.25
C PRO A 361 25.79 -36.88 54.41
N VAL A 362 26.17 -35.67 54.87
CA VAL A 362 26.97 -35.49 56.08
C VAL A 362 26.33 -36.36 57.16
N GLN A 363 27.07 -37.34 57.70
CA GLN A 363 26.56 -38.17 58.78
C GLN A 363 26.05 -37.22 59.87
N PRO A 364 24.76 -37.31 60.27
CA PRO A 364 24.28 -36.51 61.37
C PRO A 364 25.13 -36.86 62.60
N GLY A 365 25.83 -35.86 63.13
CA GLY A 365 26.59 -35.98 64.35
C GLY A 365 25.71 -36.59 65.43
N VAL A 366 26.27 -37.59 66.14
CA VAL A 366 25.60 -38.36 67.19
C VAL A 366 24.96 -37.39 68.18
N LEU A 367 23.64 -37.25 68.07
CA LEU A 367 22.85 -36.49 69.02
C LEU A 367 22.45 -37.46 70.14
N TYR A 368 23.29 -37.49 71.17
CA TYR A 368 23.05 -38.00 72.52
C TYR A 368 22.42 -39.40 72.65
N ASP A 369 23.29 -40.40 72.79
CA ASP A 369 22.98 -41.61 73.51
C ASP A 369 22.83 -41.26 75.01
N LEU A 370 21.62 -41.38 75.57
CA LEU A 370 21.34 -41.07 76.99
C LEU A 370 22.13 -41.98 77.95
N THR A 371 22.83 -42.99 77.43
CA THR A 371 23.69 -43.86 78.23
C THR A 371 25.14 -43.34 78.38
N GLU A 372 25.59 -42.39 77.55
CA GLU A 372 26.94 -41.79 77.66
C GLU A 372 26.96 -40.39 78.33
N THR A 373 25.81 -39.70 78.42
CA THR A 373 25.70 -38.39 79.10
C THR A 373 25.80 -38.44 80.62
N MET A 374 25.77 -39.63 81.23
CA MET A 374 25.97 -39.79 82.66
C MET A 374 27.44 -40.01 83.06
N GLN A 375 28.36 -40.16 82.11
CA GLN A 375 29.75 -40.49 82.43
C GLN A 375 30.77 -39.35 82.26
N HIS A 376 30.51 -38.29 81.48
CA HIS A 376 31.54 -37.26 81.20
C HIS A 376 31.08 -35.81 81.41
N VAL A 377 30.28 -35.55 82.45
CA VAL A 377 30.15 -34.18 82.99
C VAL A 377 31.24 -33.98 84.05
N THR A 378 32.39 -33.47 83.64
CA THR A 378 33.39 -32.91 84.57
C THR A 378 33.40 -31.41 84.39
N ILE A 379 32.56 -30.72 85.17
CA ILE A 379 32.54 -29.26 85.26
C ILE A 379 33.82 -28.85 85.99
N GLN A 380 34.76 -28.20 85.30
CA GLN A 380 35.87 -27.52 85.96
C GLN A 380 35.41 -26.16 86.46
N LEU A 381 35.00 -26.14 87.72
CA LEU A 381 34.78 -24.92 88.49
C LEU A 381 36.15 -24.36 88.87
N GLN A 382 36.59 -23.29 88.19
CA GLN A 382 37.66 -22.45 88.71
C GLN A 382 37.04 -21.36 89.58
N LEU A 383 37.03 -21.64 90.89
CA LEU A 383 36.79 -20.65 91.93
C LEU A 383 38.03 -19.77 92.06
N ASN A 384 37.93 -18.49 91.70
CA ASN A 384 38.84 -17.49 92.23
C ASN A 384 38.05 -16.61 93.19
N THR A 385 38.27 -16.93 94.46
CA THR A 385 37.75 -16.22 95.61
C THR A 385 38.50 -14.90 95.77
N ASN A 386 37.77 -13.80 95.71
CA ASN A 386 38.19 -12.56 96.35
C ASN A 386 37.66 -12.57 97.79
N GLU A 387 38.56 -12.39 98.75
CA GLU A 387 38.25 -11.98 100.13
C GLU A 387 38.07 -10.45 100.10
N ASP A 388 36.91 -9.90 99.70
CA ASP A 388 35.76 -9.71 100.59
C ASP A 388 34.41 -10.14 99.97
N GLY A 389 34.30 -11.43 99.61
CA GLY A 389 33.05 -12.17 99.83
C GLY A 389 31.93 -12.03 98.80
N ASN A 390 32.24 -12.08 97.50
CA ASN A 390 31.25 -12.57 96.50
C ASN A 390 31.93 -13.08 95.22
N ASN A 391 31.73 -14.37 94.92
CA ASN A 391 32.24 -15.04 93.73
C ASN A 391 31.21 -14.96 92.60
N VAL A 392 31.57 -14.37 91.46
CA VAL A 392 30.75 -14.34 90.24
C VAL A 392 31.32 -15.38 89.26
N ILE A 393 30.47 -16.34 88.88
CA ILE A 393 30.78 -17.33 87.83
C ILE A 393 30.40 -16.70 86.48
N VAL A 394 31.39 -16.47 85.61
CA VAL A 394 31.20 -15.95 84.25
C VAL A 394 31.25 -17.12 83.27
N LEU A 395 30.15 -17.32 82.52
CA LEU A 395 30.06 -18.29 81.43
C LEU A 395 30.19 -17.53 80.10
N ASP A 396 31.34 -17.66 79.44
CA ASP A 396 31.59 -17.04 78.12
C ASP A 396 31.19 -17.99 76.99
N THR A 397 30.13 -17.65 76.24
CA THR A 397 29.79 -18.30 74.97
C THR A 397 30.02 -17.32 73.81
N LYS A 398 31.01 -17.60 72.96
CA LYS A 398 31.45 -16.74 71.85
C LYS A 398 30.60 -16.98 70.58
N GLN A 399 29.96 -15.94 70.04
CA GLN A 399 29.41 -15.86 68.68
C GLN A 399 30.10 -14.71 67.89
N PRO A 400 30.41 -14.90 66.59
CA PRO A 400 30.18 -13.85 65.58
C PRO A 400 29.77 -14.45 64.20
N GLY A 401 29.15 -13.79 63.22
CA GLY A 401 28.80 -12.39 62.94
C GLY A 401 28.57 -12.27 61.40
N ILE A 402 27.61 -11.43 60.98
CA ILE A 402 27.14 -11.25 59.58
C ILE A 402 27.80 -10.01 58.96
N GLU A 403 28.30 -10.07 57.71
CA GLU A 403 28.61 -8.88 56.88
C GLU A 403 28.18 -9.05 55.42
N ARG A 404 27.63 -7.96 54.84
CA ARG A 404 27.24 -7.79 53.43
C ARG A 404 28.30 -6.93 52.72
N PHE A 405 28.69 -7.30 51.49
CA PHE A 405 29.29 -6.37 50.52
C PHE A 405 28.82 -6.67 49.09
N THR A 406 28.44 -5.60 48.39
CA THR A 406 28.12 -5.51 46.96
C THR A 406 29.39 -5.37 46.12
N GLN A 407 29.43 -5.93 44.90
CA GLN A 407 30.15 -5.35 43.74
C GLN A 407 29.85 -6.09 42.42
N HIS A 408 29.59 -5.30 41.37
CA HIS A 408 29.44 -5.72 39.97
C HIS A 408 30.74 -6.28 39.37
N ARG A 409 30.65 -7.27 38.46
CA ARG A 409 31.68 -7.52 37.44
C ARG A 409 31.12 -7.93 36.08
N GLN A 410 31.73 -7.31 35.07
CA GLN A 410 31.53 -7.44 33.62
C GLN A 410 31.95 -8.82 33.12
N ILE A 411 31.23 -9.36 32.14
CA ILE A 411 31.63 -10.54 31.37
C ILE A 411 32.27 -10.05 30.07
N GLY A 412 33.59 -10.12 29.99
CA GLY A 412 34.37 -9.99 28.77
C GLY A 412 34.98 -11.33 28.38
N PHE A 413 35.01 -11.65 27.08
CA PHE A 413 35.77 -12.78 26.54
C PHE A 413 36.54 -12.36 25.28
N GLN A 414 37.85 -12.17 25.45
CA GLN A 414 38.94 -12.26 24.46
C GLN A 414 40.22 -12.51 25.30
N MET A 415 41.22 -13.34 24.96
CA MET A 415 41.66 -13.92 23.70
C MET A 415 42.78 -14.96 23.95
N GLN A 416 43.02 -15.85 22.96
CA GLN A 416 44.34 -16.42 22.53
C GLN A 416 45.05 -17.48 23.43
N ASN A 417 45.79 -18.50 22.95
CA ASN A 417 46.21 -18.94 21.60
C ASN A 417 46.89 -20.33 21.65
N LYS A 418 47.01 -20.96 20.45
CA LYS A 418 47.97 -22.00 19.97
C LYS A 418 47.90 -23.42 20.60
N SER A 419 48.08 -24.54 19.87
CA SER A 419 48.53 -24.79 18.48
C SER A 419 48.27 -26.25 18.06
N ASN A 420 48.04 -26.47 16.75
CA ASN A 420 48.51 -27.56 15.88
C ASN A 420 48.20 -29.06 16.14
N ILE A 421 47.62 -29.66 15.08
CA ILE A 421 47.85 -31.00 14.47
C ILE A 421 46.76 -32.10 14.66
N SER A 422 46.21 -32.48 13.50
CA SER A 422 45.61 -33.78 13.08
C SER A 422 44.31 -34.23 13.78
N SER A 423 43.35 -34.93 13.17
CA SER A 423 43.24 -35.64 11.90
C SER A 423 41.75 -35.83 11.55
N ASP A 424 41.46 -35.77 10.26
CA ASP A 424 40.49 -36.58 9.51
C ASP A 424 39.04 -36.70 9.99
N LEU A 425 38.13 -36.07 9.22
CA LEU A 425 37.08 -36.74 8.43
C LEU A 425 36.10 -35.68 7.92
N TYR A 426 36.22 -35.28 6.65
CA TYR A 426 35.12 -35.11 5.68
C TYR A 426 35.70 -34.55 4.37
N SER A 427 35.75 -35.41 3.36
CA SER A 427 36.32 -35.13 2.03
C SER A 427 35.51 -34.08 1.23
N PRO A 428 36.19 -33.19 0.49
CA PRO A 428 35.55 -32.25 -0.42
C PRO A 428 35.21 -32.91 -1.77
N ARG A 429 34.07 -32.49 -2.33
CA ARG A 429 33.60 -32.82 -3.68
C ARG A 429 34.55 -32.22 -4.71
N THR A 430 35.20 -33.09 -5.49
CA THR A 430 36.13 -32.73 -6.56
C THR A 430 35.40 -32.05 -7.73
N THR A 431 35.87 -30.87 -8.08
CA THR A 431 35.71 -30.24 -9.40
C THR A 431 36.82 -30.74 -10.31
N ASN A 432 36.48 -31.50 -11.35
CA ASN A 432 37.42 -31.79 -12.43
C ASN A 432 37.52 -30.58 -13.35
N HIS A 433 38.70 -29.95 -13.35
CA HIS A 433 39.18 -29.10 -14.43
C HIS A 433 39.66 -30.01 -15.56
N GLU A 434 39.04 -29.92 -16.74
CA GLU A 434 39.68 -30.28 -17.99
C GLU A 434 40.24 -29.00 -18.62
N THR A 435 41.52 -29.04 -18.96
CA THR A 435 42.26 -27.95 -19.61
C THR A 435 42.73 -28.43 -20.98
N THR A 436 42.21 -27.82 -22.04
CA THR A 436 42.77 -27.73 -23.40
C THR A 436 41.94 -26.65 -24.10
N LYS A 437 42.43 -25.64 -24.82
CA LYS A 437 43.74 -25.30 -25.41
C LYS A 437 43.73 -23.77 -25.63
N LYS A 438 44.92 -23.16 -25.58
CA LYS A 438 45.18 -21.86 -26.21
C LYS A 438 45.11 -22.04 -27.73
N ASP A 439 44.31 -21.21 -28.38
CA ASP A 439 44.36 -20.73 -29.78
C ASP A 439 43.23 -19.67 -29.86
N ALA A 440 43.21 -18.61 -30.63
CA ALA A 440 44.19 -17.85 -31.39
C ALA A 440 43.53 -16.48 -31.65
N LYS A 441 44.33 -15.52 -32.11
CA LYS A 441 43.92 -14.23 -32.64
C LYS A 441 42.74 -14.32 -33.63
N ASN A 442 41.94 -13.25 -33.62
CA ASN A 442 41.05 -12.75 -34.69
C ASN A 442 39.75 -13.52 -34.97
N SER A 443 38.63 -12.94 -34.54
CA SER A 443 37.58 -12.47 -35.47
C SER A 443 36.56 -11.63 -34.71
N PHE A 444 36.17 -10.48 -35.26
CA PHE A 444 34.97 -9.78 -34.84
C PHE A 444 33.78 -10.74 -35.01
N GLU A 445 33.38 -11.37 -33.91
CA GLU A 445 32.19 -12.22 -33.86
C GLU A 445 31.00 -11.31 -34.14
N THR A 446 30.35 -11.50 -35.29
CA THR A 446 29.13 -10.78 -35.65
C THR A 446 28.13 -10.97 -34.52
N VAL A 447 27.90 -9.91 -33.75
CA VAL A 447 27.01 -9.97 -32.59
C VAL A 447 25.63 -10.37 -33.10
N ASP A 448 25.19 -11.58 -32.77
CA ASP A 448 23.83 -12.03 -33.05
C ASP A 448 22.83 -11.10 -32.32
N LEU A 449 21.79 -10.68 -33.02
CA LEU A 449 20.70 -9.84 -32.51
C LEU A 449 20.15 -10.37 -31.17
N ARG A 450 20.09 -11.70 -31.01
CA ARG A 450 19.67 -12.34 -29.75
C ARG A 450 20.62 -12.00 -28.60
N GLN A 451 21.92 -12.03 -28.83
CA GLN A 451 22.92 -11.69 -27.82
C GLN A 451 22.90 -10.19 -27.50
N ALA A 452 22.76 -9.32 -28.50
CA ALA A 452 22.64 -7.88 -28.32
C ALA A 452 21.43 -7.52 -27.43
N LYS A 453 20.24 -8.10 -27.71
CA LYS A 453 19.02 -7.92 -26.90
C LYS A 453 19.20 -8.40 -25.46
N GLN A 454 19.90 -9.52 -25.24
CA GLN A 454 20.19 -10.02 -23.89
C GLN A 454 21.13 -9.08 -23.12
N ARG A 455 22.15 -8.53 -23.79
CA ARG A 455 23.09 -7.57 -23.20
C ARG A 455 22.38 -6.26 -22.84
N LEU A 456 21.53 -5.74 -23.72
CA LEU A 456 20.69 -4.57 -23.44
C LEU A 456 19.81 -4.77 -22.21
N LYS A 457 19.09 -5.90 -22.13
CA LYS A 457 18.25 -6.24 -20.97
C LYS A 457 19.05 -6.27 -19.66
N ARG A 458 20.28 -6.81 -19.69
CA ARG A 458 21.17 -6.87 -18.53
C ARG A 458 21.58 -5.46 -18.07
N TYR A 459 21.96 -4.58 -18.99
CA TYR A 459 22.37 -3.22 -18.65
C TYR A 459 21.20 -2.34 -18.19
N LYS A 460 20.01 -2.45 -18.80
CA LYS A 460 18.79 -1.78 -18.29
C LYS A 460 18.43 -2.23 -16.88
N LYS A 461 18.53 -3.54 -16.58
CA LYS A 461 18.32 -4.05 -15.21
C LYS A 461 19.35 -3.51 -14.22
N ARG A 462 20.63 -3.43 -14.61
CA ARG A 462 21.69 -2.87 -13.77
C ARG A 462 21.49 -1.37 -13.53
N LEU A 463 21.09 -0.61 -14.56
CA LEU A 463 20.80 0.82 -14.47
C LEU A 463 19.68 1.08 -13.46
N GLY A 464 18.54 0.39 -13.58
CA GLY A 464 17.43 0.52 -12.63
C GLY A 464 17.83 0.17 -11.19
N GLY A 465 18.66 -0.86 -11.01
CA GLY A 465 19.21 -1.20 -9.69
C GLY A 465 20.11 -0.12 -9.09
N GLN A 466 20.94 0.54 -9.90
CA GLN A 466 21.79 1.65 -9.43
C GLN A 466 21.00 2.94 -9.19
N GLN A 467 19.96 3.22 -9.98
CA GLN A 467 19.07 4.36 -9.76
C GLN A 467 18.27 4.22 -8.46
N GLN A 468 17.71 3.03 -8.18
CA GLN A 468 17.06 2.76 -6.89
C GLN A 468 18.04 2.88 -5.72
N LYS A 469 19.29 2.43 -5.90
CA LYS A 469 20.34 2.59 -4.89
C LYS A 469 20.70 4.07 -4.67
N ALA A 470 20.72 4.90 -5.72
CA ALA A 470 20.94 6.33 -5.61
C ALA A 470 19.80 7.04 -4.87
N ILE A 471 18.54 6.69 -5.15
CA ILE A 471 17.37 7.23 -4.42
C ILE A 471 17.46 6.90 -2.93
N LYS A 472 17.77 5.63 -2.57
CA LYS A 472 17.95 5.23 -1.16
C LYS A 472 19.11 5.97 -0.48
N GLN A 473 20.21 6.22 -1.20
CA GLN A 473 21.34 6.99 -0.67
C GLN A 473 20.99 8.46 -0.44
N GLN A 474 20.24 9.06 -1.37
CA GLN A 474 19.78 10.44 -1.25
C GLN A 474 18.79 10.62 -0.09
N GLN A 475 17.89 9.65 0.11
CA GLN A 475 16.97 9.65 1.26
C GLN A 475 17.69 9.46 2.60
N ALA A 476 18.72 8.61 2.65
CA ALA A 476 19.42 8.30 3.91
C ALA A 476 20.50 9.33 4.30
N THR A 477 21.19 9.93 3.33
CA THR A 477 22.40 10.75 3.56
C THR A 477 22.37 12.11 2.88
N GLY A 478 21.30 12.44 2.14
CA GLY A 478 21.15 13.71 1.41
C GLY A 478 22.05 13.86 0.18
N LYS A 479 22.97 12.91 -0.09
CA LYS A 479 23.90 12.94 -1.24
C LYS A 479 24.08 11.55 -1.84
N VAL A 480 24.19 11.47 -3.17
CA VAL A 480 24.52 10.22 -3.88
C VAL A 480 26.04 10.02 -3.87
N LEU A 481 26.50 8.83 -3.51
CA LEU A 481 27.94 8.52 -3.51
C LEU A 481 28.49 8.60 -4.95
N LYS A 482 29.68 9.20 -5.12
CA LYS A 482 30.36 9.34 -6.43
C LYS A 482 30.44 8.02 -7.21
N ARG A 483 30.67 6.91 -6.51
CA ARG A 483 30.71 5.55 -7.10
C ARG A 483 29.37 5.13 -7.72
N THR A 484 28.26 5.45 -7.07
CA THR A 484 26.91 5.13 -7.57
C THR A 484 26.56 6.01 -8.77
N ALA A 485 26.87 7.31 -8.72
CA ALA A 485 26.66 8.23 -9.84
C ALA A 485 27.49 7.82 -11.08
N HIS A 486 28.76 7.42 -10.89
CA HIS A 486 29.60 6.91 -11.97
C HIS A 486 29.05 5.59 -12.55
N ALA A 487 28.52 4.70 -11.71
CA ALA A 487 27.91 3.45 -12.17
C ALA A 487 26.62 3.67 -12.97
N ILE A 488 25.83 4.70 -12.64
CA ILE A 488 24.66 5.09 -13.44
C ILE A 488 25.10 5.56 -14.81
N LYS A 489 26.00 6.55 -14.89
CA LYS A 489 26.51 7.11 -16.15
C LYS A 489 27.14 6.05 -17.06
N ASN A 490 27.93 5.14 -16.49
CA ASN A 490 28.53 4.03 -17.26
C ASN A 490 27.46 3.08 -17.81
N ASN A 491 26.45 2.71 -17.01
CA ASN A 491 25.38 1.82 -17.50
C ASN A 491 24.49 2.51 -18.56
N GLU A 492 24.26 3.83 -18.47
CA GLU A 492 23.57 4.61 -19.51
C GLU A 492 24.32 4.55 -20.84
N GLN A 493 25.65 4.73 -20.82
CA GLN A 493 26.49 4.61 -22.02
C GLN A 493 26.40 3.21 -22.64
N TRP A 494 26.40 2.15 -21.82
CA TRP A 494 26.23 0.78 -22.32
C TRP A 494 24.83 0.53 -22.88
N VAL A 495 23.78 1.09 -22.29
CA VAL A 495 22.42 0.99 -22.83
C VAL A 495 22.34 1.64 -24.21
N ALA A 496 22.86 2.86 -24.35
CA ALA A 496 22.90 3.57 -25.64
C ALA A 496 23.69 2.80 -26.70
N TYR A 497 24.87 2.27 -26.34
CA TYR A 497 25.69 1.46 -27.25
C TYR A 497 24.93 0.22 -27.75
N TRP A 498 24.26 -0.53 -26.86
CA TRP A 498 23.54 -1.74 -27.28
C TRP A 498 22.23 -1.43 -28.02
N GLU A 499 21.61 -0.28 -27.79
CA GLU A 499 20.48 0.18 -28.61
C GLU A 499 20.93 0.49 -30.05
N ASP A 500 22.08 1.15 -30.21
CA ASP A 500 22.67 1.43 -31.52
C ASP A 500 23.10 0.16 -32.27
N VAL A 501 23.73 -0.79 -31.57
CA VAL A 501 24.08 -2.12 -32.12
C VAL A 501 22.83 -2.90 -32.54
N ILE A 502 21.73 -2.82 -31.79
CA ILE A 502 20.48 -3.48 -32.19
C ILE A 502 19.91 -2.78 -33.42
N ASN A 503 19.87 -1.45 -33.47
CA ASN A 503 19.33 -0.71 -34.61
C ASN A 503 20.09 -1.00 -35.90
N THR A 504 21.42 -1.07 -35.84
CA THR A 504 22.27 -1.45 -36.98
C THR A 504 22.06 -2.90 -37.43
N LEU A 505 21.87 -3.84 -36.50
CA LEU A 505 21.57 -5.25 -36.81
C LEU A 505 20.12 -5.50 -37.26
N THR A 506 19.21 -4.54 -37.08
CA THR A 506 17.79 -4.68 -37.47
C THR A 506 17.48 -3.96 -38.78
N ASN A 507 18.27 -2.95 -39.15
CA ASN A 507 18.10 -2.13 -40.36
C ASN A 507 19.13 -2.44 -41.47
N GLY A 508 20.09 -3.32 -41.23
CA GLY A 508 20.99 -3.90 -42.23
C GLY A 508 20.61 -5.34 -42.49
#